data_AF-Q5DD82-F1
#
_entry.id   AF-Q5DD82-F1
#
_cell.length_a   1.000
_cell.length_b   1.000
_cell.length_c   1.000
_cell.angle_alpha   90.00
_cell.angle_beta   90.00
_cell.angle_gamma   90.00
#
_symmetry.space_group_name_H-M   'P 1'
#
loop_
_entity.id
_entity.type
_entity.pdbx_description
1 polymer ?
#
loop_
_entity_poly.entity_id
_entity_poly.type
_entity_poly.pdbx_seq_one_letter_code
_entity_poly.pdbx_strand_id
1 'polypeptide(L)'
;MLQLQGKLQEALLHYREAIRISPTFADAYSNMGNTLKELQDVQGAMQCYQRAIQINPAFADAHSNLASILKDSGNLSEAITSYKTALKLKPNFPDAFCNLAHCLQIVCDWSDYKHRMKKLVSMVQDQLESNRLPSVHPHHSMLYPLTHDQRKKIAGKHASLCLEKVSLLHHQPFRFQKKLPAGQRLRIGYVSSDFCNHPTSHLMQSIPGLHDRTKVEVFCYSLAPDDGTNFRAKVVNEAEHFVDLSGIQCHGKAADKIASDGIHILLNMNGYTKGARNEIFALKPAPIQAMWLGYPGTSGSTFMDYIITDMVTSPMHLSHQYSEKLAYMPKTFFIGDHQQMFPHLRNRVILESAEDASAGRRVVDNSIVSAVGH
;
A
#
# COMPACT_ATOMS: atom_id res chain seq x y z
N MET A 1 17.08 15.27 -9.39
CA MET A 1 17.90 14.48 -8.44
C MET A 1 17.48 14.67 -6.98
N LEU A 2 17.26 15.91 -6.48
CA LEU A 2 16.91 16.14 -5.07
C LEU A 2 15.57 15.53 -4.63
N GLN A 3 14.54 15.58 -5.48
CA GLN A 3 13.24 14.93 -5.23
C GLN A 3 13.38 13.40 -5.11
N LEU A 4 14.14 12.77 -6.01
CA LEU A 4 14.43 11.33 -5.96
C LEU A 4 15.25 10.92 -4.73
N GLN A 5 15.98 11.87 -4.13
CA GLN A 5 16.74 11.68 -2.88
C GLN A 5 15.90 11.97 -1.62
N GLY A 6 14.60 12.28 -1.76
CA GLY A 6 13.73 12.62 -0.62
C GLY A 6 14.02 13.99 0.00
N LYS A 7 14.85 14.83 -0.65
CA LYS A 7 15.17 16.20 -0.20
C LYS A 7 14.13 17.19 -0.71
N LEU A 8 12.89 16.99 -0.29
CA LEU A 8 11.73 17.68 -0.85
C LEU A 8 11.75 19.20 -0.59
N GLN A 9 12.22 19.63 0.58
CA GLN A 9 12.32 21.06 0.93
C GLN A 9 13.36 21.79 0.07
N GLU A 10 14.52 21.18 -0.16
CA GLU A 10 15.55 21.74 -1.06
C GLU A 10 15.02 21.80 -2.51
N ALA A 11 14.33 20.74 -2.96
CA ALA A 11 13.71 20.71 -4.29
C ALA A 11 12.69 21.85 -4.49
N LEU A 12 11.84 22.13 -3.49
CA LEU A 12 10.89 23.24 -3.54
C LEU A 12 11.59 24.60 -3.70
N LEU A 13 12.69 24.84 -2.99
CA LEU A 13 13.44 26.09 -3.10
C LEU A 13 13.97 26.28 -4.53
N HIS A 14 14.52 25.24 -5.14
CA HIS A 14 15.01 25.31 -6.52
C HIS A 14 13.88 25.51 -7.54
N TYR A 15 12.73 24.86 -7.37
CA TYR A 15 11.60 25.10 -8.28
C TYR A 15 11.05 26.53 -8.14
N ARG A 16 10.99 27.08 -6.92
CA ARG A 16 10.59 28.48 -6.70
C ARG A 16 11.54 29.45 -7.39
N GLU A 17 12.85 29.22 -7.31
CA GLU A 17 13.82 30.05 -8.03
C GLU A 17 13.69 29.92 -9.56
N ALA A 18 13.48 28.70 -10.08
CA ALA A 18 13.25 28.50 -11.51
C ALA A 18 12.01 29.27 -12.01
N ILE A 19 10.92 29.25 -11.22
CA ILE A 19 9.70 30.01 -11.51
C ILE A 19 9.91 31.52 -11.37
N ARG A 20 10.71 31.97 -10.39
CA ARG A 20 11.04 33.39 -10.22
C ARG A 20 11.81 33.94 -11.43
N ILE A 21 12.73 33.14 -11.97
CA ILE A 21 13.53 33.50 -13.17
C ILE A 21 12.67 33.41 -14.43
N SER A 22 11.83 32.38 -14.54
CA SER A 22 10.95 32.16 -15.70
C SER A 22 9.51 31.84 -15.25
N PRO A 23 8.65 32.86 -15.09
CA PRO A 23 7.28 32.69 -14.61
C PRO A 23 6.36 31.89 -15.55
N THR A 24 6.79 31.65 -16.78
CA THR A 24 6.08 30.85 -17.79
C THR A 24 6.67 29.45 -17.93
N PHE A 25 7.49 28.98 -16.98
CA PHE A 25 8.08 27.65 -17.03
C PHE A 25 7.11 26.57 -16.52
N ALA A 26 6.25 26.07 -17.40
CA ALA A 26 5.20 25.11 -17.06
C ALA A 26 5.73 23.81 -16.41
N ASP A 27 6.85 23.27 -16.90
CA ASP A 27 7.47 22.06 -16.31
C ASP A 27 7.91 22.27 -14.86
N ALA A 28 8.42 23.46 -14.51
CA ALA A 28 8.79 23.76 -13.13
C ALA A 28 7.57 23.78 -12.20
N TYR A 29 6.44 24.33 -12.65
CA TYR A 29 5.18 24.26 -11.91
C TYR A 29 4.70 22.82 -11.74
N SER A 30 4.72 22.00 -12.80
CA SER A 30 4.30 20.59 -12.71
C SER A 30 5.19 19.79 -11.75
N ASN A 31 6.51 19.95 -11.82
CA ASN A 31 7.42 19.25 -10.92
C ASN A 31 7.36 19.76 -9.47
N MET A 32 7.12 21.07 -9.27
CA MET A 32 6.81 21.63 -7.95
C MET A 32 5.53 21.03 -7.37
N GLY A 33 4.49 20.86 -8.20
CA GLY A 33 3.25 20.20 -7.81
C GLY A 33 3.47 18.76 -7.35
N ASN A 34 4.31 17.99 -8.05
CA ASN A 34 4.65 16.62 -7.62
C ASN A 34 5.34 16.63 -6.25
N THR A 35 6.25 17.57 -6.02
CA THR A 35 6.97 17.71 -4.75
C THR A 35 6.00 18.09 -3.60
N LEU A 36 5.06 19.01 -3.85
CA LEU A 36 4.02 19.37 -2.88
C LEU A 36 3.08 18.21 -2.58
N LYS A 37 2.72 17.41 -3.59
CA LYS A 37 1.92 16.19 -3.41
C LYS A 37 2.64 15.19 -2.49
N GLU A 38 3.94 14.98 -2.68
CA GLU A 38 4.75 14.13 -1.79
C GLU A 38 4.79 14.65 -0.35
N LEU A 39 4.85 15.98 -0.18
CA LEU A 39 4.74 16.67 1.12
C LEU A 39 3.31 16.71 1.71
N GLN A 40 2.34 16.06 1.06
CA GLN A 40 0.92 16.07 1.43
C GLN A 40 0.24 17.45 1.35
N ASP A 41 0.85 18.45 0.72
CA ASP A 41 0.21 19.72 0.36
C ASP A 41 -0.57 19.56 -0.95
N VAL A 42 -1.74 18.92 -0.85
CA VAL A 42 -2.60 18.60 -1.99
C VAL A 42 -3.12 19.87 -2.67
N GLN A 43 -3.50 20.89 -1.89
CA GLN A 43 -4.03 22.14 -2.42
C GLN A 43 -2.97 22.92 -3.19
N GLY A 44 -1.76 23.05 -2.63
CA GLY A 44 -0.63 23.67 -3.32
C GLY A 44 -0.27 22.91 -4.60
N ALA A 45 -0.29 21.58 -4.58
CA ALA A 45 -0.05 20.76 -5.76
C ALA A 45 -1.09 20.99 -6.88
N MET A 46 -2.38 21.05 -6.54
CA MET A 46 -3.45 21.35 -7.50
C MET A 46 -3.26 22.72 -8.16
N GLN A 47 -2.96 23.75 -7.38
CA GLN A 47 -2.72 25.10 -7.90
C GLN A 47 -1.54 25.12 -8.86
N CYS A 48 -0.47 24.37 -8.57
CA CYS A 48 0.68 24.26 -9.45
C CYS A 48 0.32 23.62 -10.80
N TYR A 49 -0.44 22.51 -10.80
CA TYR A 49 -0.85 21.87 -12.05
C TYR A 49 -1.81 22.74 -12.85
N GLN A 50 -2.77 23.39 -12.20
CA GLN A 50 -3.67 24.33 -12.86
C GLN A 50 -2.87 25.48 -13.49
N ARG A 51 -1.87 26.01 -12.80
CA ARG A 51 -1.00 27.06 -13.35
C ARG A 51 -0.18 26.57 -14.53
N ALA A 52 0.38 25.37 -14.47
CA ALA A 52 1.08 24.74 -15.59
C ALA A 52 0.17 24.60 -16.83
N ILE A 53 -1.09 24.20 -16.63
CA ILE A 53 -2.10 24.09 -17.70
C ILE A 53 -2.50 25.48 -18.25
N GLN A 54 -2.64 26.51 -17.40
CA GLN A 54 -2.92 27.88 -17.86
C GLN A 54 -1.79 28.43 -18.74
N ILE A 55 -0.54 28.15 -18.38
CA ILE A 55 0.64 28.58 -19.15
C ILE A 55 0.74 27.80 -20.46
N ASN A 56 0.52 26.48 -20.41
CA ASN A 56 0.56 25.61 -21.58
C ASN A 56 -0.64 24.64 -21.55
N PRO A 57 -1.75 24.98 -22.23
CA PRO A 57 -2.94 24.12 -22.29
C PRO A 57 -2.70 22.75 -22.93
N ALA A 58 -1.66 22.62 -23.75
CA ALA A 58 -1.27 21.38 -24.41
C ALA A 58 -0.32 20.50 -23.56
N PHE A 59 -0.07 20.87 -22.29
CA PHE A 59 0.85 20.13 -21.43
C PHE A 59 0.22 18.85 -20.85
N ALA A 60 0.34 17.75 -21.59
CA ALA A 60 -0.27 16.47 -21.24
C ALA A 60 0.10 15.95 -19.84
N ASP A 61 1.36 16.08 -19.43
CA ASP A 61 1.84 15.61 -18.13
C ASP A 61 1.18 16.37 -16.95
N ALA A 62 0.92 17.68 -17.09
CA ALA A 62 0.19 18.46 -16.08
C ALA A 62 -1.30 18.05 -15.98
N HIS A 63 -1.96 17.76 -17.10
CA HIS A 63 -3.32 17.19 -17.10
C HIS A 63 -3.37 15.81 -16.40
N SER A 64 -2.40 14.94 -16.67
CA SER A 64 -2.28 13.63 -16.00
C SER A 64 -2.05 13.79 -14.49
N ASN A 65 -1.16 14.70 -14.07
CA ASN A 65 -0.87 14.94 -12.66
C ASN A 65 -2.06 15.53 -11.90
N LEU A 66 -2.80 16.45 -12.52
CA LEU A 66 -4.06 16.97 -11.96
C LEU A 66 -5.11 15.87 -11.83
N ALA A 67 -5.28 15.03 -12.86
CA ALA A 67 -6.19 13.89 -12.83
C ALA A 67 -5.86 12.91 -11.70
N SER A 68 -4.58 12.70 -11.42
CA SER A 68 -4.09 11.87 -10.31
C SER A 68 -4.54 12.41 -8.95
N ILE A 69 -4.44 13.72 -8.71
CA ILE A 69 -4.94 14.32 -7.47
C ILE A 69 -6.47 14.27 -7.38
N LEU A 70 -7.17 14.55 -8.48
CA LEU A 70 -8.63 14.47 -8.52
C LEU A 70 -9.13 13.07 -8.18
N LYS A 71 -8.46 12.04 -8.72
CA LYS A 71 -8.71 10.63 -8.38
C LYS A 71 -8.49 10.38 -6.88
N ASP A 72 -7.35 10.82 -6.34
CA ASP A 72 -7.00 10.61 -4.92
C ASP A 72 -7.96 11.36 -3.98
N SER A 73 -8.64 12.40 -4.47
CA SER A 73 -9.66 13.18 -3.75
C SER A 73 -11.10 12.66 -3.95
N GLY A 74 -11.30 11.58 -4.72
CA GLY A 74 -12.61 11.00 -5.02
C GLY A 74 -13.37 11.63 -6.20
N ASN A 75 -12.83 12.67 -6.84
CA ASN A 75 -13.44 13.38 -7.97
C ASN A 75 -13.20 12.62 -9.30
N LEU A 76 -13.75 11.41 -9.39
CA LEU A 76 -13.46 10.48 -10.49
C LEU A 76 -13.91 10.99 -11.87
N SER A 77 -15.03 11.70 -11.95
CA SER A 77 -15.54 12.24 -13.22
C SER A 77 -14.57 13.25 -13.86
N GLU A 78 -14.06 14.19 -13.05
CA GLU A 78 -13.07 15.18 -13.50
C GLU A 78 -11.72 14.54 -13.78
N ALA A 79 -11.31 13.53 -12.99
CA ALA A 79 -10.10 12.76 -13.24
C ALA A 79 -10.17 12.04 -14.60
N ILE A 80 -11.29 11.38 -14.92
CA ILE A 80 -11.50 10.72 -16.21
C ILE A 80 -11.40 11.72 -17.36
N THR A 81 -12.03 12.89 -17.23
CA THR A 81 -12.00 13.95 -18.25
C THR A 81 -10.57 14.47 -18.47
N SER A 82 -9.84 14.69 -17.38
CA SER A 82 -8.46 15.18 -17.41
C SER A 82 -7.50 14.15 -18.02
N TYR A 83 -7.63 12.86 -17.68
CA TYR A 83 -6.85 11.79 -18.32
C TYR A 83 -7.17 11.63 -19.81
N LYS A 84 -8.45 11.71 -20.20
CA LYS A 84 -8.84 11.70 -21.63
C LYS A 84 -8.21 12.88 -22.38
N THR A 85 -8.15 14.05 -21.75
CA THR A 85 -7.47 15.23 -22.31
C THR A 85 -5.97 14.99 -22.47
N ALA A 86 -5.30 14.47 -21.44
CA ALA A 86 -3.88 14.11 -21.50
C ALA A 86 -3.59 13.11 -22.65
N LEU A 87 -4.42 12.09 -22.84
CA LEU A 87 -4.29 11.11 -23.91
C LEU A 87 -4.62 11.67 -25.30
N LYS A 88 -5.50 12.67 -25.39
CA LYS A 88 -5.75 13.39 -26.65
C LYS A 88 -4.53 14.21 -27.07
N LEU A 89 -3.87 14.85 -26.11
CA LEU A 89 -2.65 15.65 -26.34
C LEU A 89 -1.42 14.76 -26.59
N LYS A 90 -1.32 13.63 -25.90
CA LYS A 90 -0.21 12.67 -25.98
C LYS A 90 -0.77 11.24 -26.05
N PRO A 91 -1.06 10.71 -27.25
CA PRO A 91 -1.67 9.38 -27.41
C PRO A 91 -0.81 8.22 -26.87
N ASN A 92 0.52 8.36 -26.93
CA ASN A 92 1.46 7.41 -26.33
C ASN A 92 1.84 7.85 -24.91
N PHE A 93 0.91 7.69 -23.97
CA PHE A 93 1.11 8.05 -22.57
C PHE A 93 0.69 6.90 -21.63
N PRO A 94 1.60 5.96 -21.34
CA PRO A 94 1.27 4.76 -20.57
C PRO A 94 0.68 4.99 -19.18
N ASP A 95 1.24 5.94 -18.42
CA ASP A 95 0.78 6.27 -17.07
C ASP A 95 -0.64 6.83 -17.07
N ALA A 96 -0.93 7.78 -17.96
CA ALA A 96 -2.27 8.35 -18.10
C ALA A 96 -3.29 7.28 -18.56
N PHE A 97 -2.90 6.38 -19.47
CA PHE A 97 -3.77 5.29 -19.92
C PHE A 97 -4.10 4.29 -18.82
N CYS A 98 -3.11 3.85 -18.04
CA CYS A 98 -3.33 2.90 -16.95
C CYS A 98 -4.14 3.52 -15.80
N ASN A 99 -3.86 4.77 -15.46
CA ASN A 99 -4.64 5.48 -14.45
C ASN A 99 -6.08 5.74 -14.90
N LEU A 100 -6.31 6.09 -16.17
CA LEU A 100 -7.66 6.16 -16.74
C LEU A 100 -8.37 4.81 -16.66
N ALA A 101 -7.71 3.72 -17.07
CA ALA A 101 -8.28 2.39 -17.01
C ALA A 101 -8.68 2.00 -15.58
N HIS A 102 -7.90 2.41 -14.58
CA HIS A 102 -8.25 2.23 -13.19
C HIS A 102 -9.46 3.08 -12.77
N CYS A 103 -9.54 4.36 -13.15
CA CYS A 103 -10.73 5.18 -12.89
C CYS A 103 -12.00 4.57 -13.50
N LEU A 104 -11.93 4.09 -14.75
CA LEU A 104 -13.04 3.41 -15.42
C LEU A 104 -13.42 2.10 -14.71
N GLN A 105 -12.44 1.38 -14.16
CA GLN A 105 -12.69 0.18 -13.35
C GLN A 105 -13.46 0.54 -12.06
N ILE A 106 -13.13 1.65 -11.39
CA ILE A 106 -13.81 2.07 -10.16
C ILE A 106 -15.29 2.39 -10.42
N VAL A 107 -15.60 3.09 -11.52
CA VAL A 107 -16.98 3.51 -11.85
C VAL A 107 -17.75 2.48 -12.69
N CYS A 108 -17.18 1.29 -12.89
CA CYS A 108 -17.75 0.23 -13.72
C CYS A 108 -18.07 0.65 -15.18
N ASP A 109 -17.27 1.56 -15.75
CA ASP A 109 -17.34 1.88 -17.17
C ASP A 109 -16.63 0.78 -17.97
N TRP A 110 -17.41 -0.05 -18.65
CA TRP A 110 -16.95 -1.19 -19.43
C TRP A 110 -17.07 -1.00 -20.95
N SER A 111 -17.29 0.22 -21.45
CA SER A 111 -17.63 0.49 -22.85
C SER A 111 -16.65 -0.11 -23.88
N ASP A 112 -15.34 -0.17 -23.59
CA ASP A 112 -14.30 -0.77 -24.45
C ASP A 112 -13.45 -1.84 -23.74
N TYR A 113 -13.99 -2.49 -22.70
CA TYR A 113 -13.25 -3.33 -21.76
C TYR A 113 -12.28 -4.33 -22.41
N LYS A 114 -12.75 -5.12 -23.39
CA LYS A 114 -11.90 -6.14 -24.07
C LYS A 114 -10.70 -5.52 -24.78
N HIS A 115 -10.90 -4.39 -25.46
CA HIS A 115 -9.82 -3.68 -26.14
C HIS A 115 -8.84 -3.08 -25.13
N ARG A 116 -9.38 -2.41 -24.10
CA ARG A 116 -8.62 -1.80 -23.00
C ARG A 116 -7.73 -2.81 -22.28
N MET A 117 -8.24 -3.99 -21.96
CA MET A 117 -7.46 -5.06 -21.32
C MET A 117 -6.33 -5.57 -22.22
N LYS A 118 -6.59 -5.83 -23.51
CA LYS A 118 -5.53 -6.24 -24.46
C LYS A 118 -4.42 -5.21 -24.56
N LYS A 119 -4.78 -3.92 -24.64
CA LYS A 119 -3.81 -2.83 -24.70
C LYS A 119 -3.00 -2.70 -23.41
N LEU A 120 -3.62 -2.83 -22.24
CA LEU A 120 -2.91 -2.85 -20.95
C LEU A 120 -1.88 -3.97 -20.89
N VAL A 121 -2.26 -5.20 -21.26
CA VAL A 121 -1.35 -6.35 -21.25
C VAL A 121 -0.16 -6.14 -22.19
N SER A 122 -0.41 -5.65 -23.41
CA SER A 122 0.65 -5.33 -24.39
C SER A 122 1.60 -4.27 -23.84
N MET A 123 1.07 -3.17 -23.30
CA MET A 123 1.90 -2.10 -22.76
C MET A 123 2.76 -2.55 -21.59
N VAL A 124 2.21 -3.37 -20.68
CA VAL A 124 2.98 -3.96 -19.58
C VAL A 124 4.11 -4.83 -20.12
N GLN A 125 3.82 -5.67 -21.12
CA GLN A 125 4.84 -6.51 -21.76
C GLN A 125 5.98 -5.66 -22.35
N ASP A 126 5.65 -4.65 -23.15
CA ASP A 126 6.63 -3.75 -23.79
C ASP A 126 7.49 -3.02 -22.75
N GLN A 127 6.88 -2.55 -21.66
CA GLN A 127 7.59 -1.86 -20.57
C GLN A 127 8.54 -2.79 -19.82
N LEU A 128 8.10 -4.02 -19.54
CA LEU A 128 8.92 -5.03 -18.87
C LEU A 128 10.13 -5.44 -19.73
N GLU A 129 9.92 -5.67 -21.03
CA GLU A 129 10.99 -6.01 -21.98
C GLU A 129 11.99 -4.86 -22.18
N SER A 130 11.48 -3.62 -22.18
CA SER A 130 12.31 -2.40 -22.28
C SER A 130 12.97 -1.99 -20.96
N ASN A 131 12.91 -2.85 -19.92
CA ASN A 131 13.46 -2.61 -18.60
C ASN A 131 12.89 -1.37 -17.87
N ARG A 132 11.76 -0.81 -18.33
CA ARG A 132 11.11 0.38 -17.76
C ARG A 132 10.23 0.01 -16.55
N LEU A 133 9.97 0.98 -15.68
CA LEU A 133 8.99 0.82 -14.62
C LEU A 133 7.58 0.67 -15.25
N PRO A 134 6.83 -0.42 -14.95
CA PRO A 134 5.49 -0.58 -15.48
C PRO A 134 4.53 0.48 -14.93
N SER A 135 3.67 0.99 -15.80
CA SER A 135 2.65 1.99 -15.43
C SER A 135 1.53 1.39 -14.58
N VAL A 136 1.33 0.06 -14.66
CA VAL A 136 0.42 -0.67 -13.79
C VAL A 136 1.08 -0.83 -12.43
N HIS A 137 0.49 -0.21 -11.41
CA HIS A 137 0.94 -0.35 -10.04
C HIS A 137 0.70 -1.78 -9.50
N PRO A 138 1.58 -2.36 -8.65
CA PRO A 138 1.45 -3.73 -8.17
C PRO A 138 0.07 -4.09 -7.60
N HIS A 139 -0.52 -3.22 -6.77
CA HIS A 139 -1.85 -3.47 -6.18
C HIS A 139 -2.98 -3.52 -7.22
N HIS A 140 -2.82 -2.89 -8.40
CA HIS A 140 -3.81 -2.97 -9.48
C HIS A 140 -3.62 -4.20 -10.37
N SER A 141 -2.44 -4.83 -10.35
CA SER A 141 -2.11 -5.91 -11.29
C SER A 141 -3.01 -7.14 -11.16
N MET A 142 -3.63 -7.34 -9.99
CA MET A 142 -4.61 -8.41 -9.75
C MET A 142 -5.94 -8.19 -10.49
N LEU A 143 -6.27 -6.96 -10.87
CA LEU A 143 -7.53 -6.60 -11.53
C LEU A 143 -7.51 -6.87 -13.04
N TYR A 144 -6.32 -7.08 -13.61
CA TYR A 144 -6.13 -7.19 -15.05
C TYR A 144 -5.74 -8.63 -15.42
N PRO A 145 -6.02 -9.06 -16.67
CA PRO A 145 -5.72 -10.42 -17.16
C PRO A 145 -4.23 -10.58 -17.50
N LEU A 146 -3.36 -10.22 -16.56
CA LEU A 146 -1.92 -10.40 -16.61
C LEU A 146 -1.56 -11.84 -16.19
N THR A 147 -0.41 -12.32 -16.65
CA THR A 147 0.15 -13.59 -16.18
C THR A 147 0.71 -13.45 -14.77
N HIS A 148 0.88 -14.57 -14.05
CA HIS A 148 1.54 -14.57 -12.74
C HIS A 148 2.95 -13.98 -12.79
N ASP A 149 3.73 -14.33 -13.83
CA ASP A 149 5.08 -13.80 -14.05
C ASP A 149 5.08 -12.28 -14.27
N GLN A 150 4.13 -11.75 -15.06
CA GLN A 150 3.98 -10.30 -15.23
C GLN A 150 3.69 -9.60 -13.89
N ARG A 151 2.77 -10.13 -13.07
CA ARG A 151 2.47 -9.55 -11.74
C ARG A 151 3.71 -9.54 -10.84
N LYS A 152 4.44 -10.65 -10.79
CA LYS A 152 5.68 -10.77 -10.02
C LYS A 152 6.76 -9.80 -10.51
N LYS A 153 6.92 -9.63 -11.82
CA LYS A 153 7.88 -8.68 -12.42
C LYS A 153 7.49 -7.22 -12.17
N ILE A 154 6.21 -6.86 -12.22
CA ILE A 154 5.72 -5.53 -11.85
C ILE A 154 6.11 -5.20 -10.41
N ALA A 155 5.84 -6.12 -9.48
CA ALA A 155 6.23 -5.98 -8.08
C ALA A 155 7.76 -5.87 -7.92
N GLY A 156 8.52 -6.73 -8.60
CA GLY A 156 10.00 -6.70 -8.53
C GLY A 156 10.63 -5.41 -9.08
N LYS A 157 10.01 -4.76 -10.07
CA LYS A 157 10.43 -3.44 -10.54
C LYS A 157 10.26 -2.35 -9.49
N HIS A 158 9.15 -2.38 -8.75
CA HIS A 158 8.92 -1.44 -7.64
C HIS A 158 9.88 -1.71 -6.46
N ALA A 159 10.18 -2.98 -6.18
CA ALA A 159 11.19 -3.35 -5.18
C ALA A 159 12.60 -2.87 -5.58
N SER A 160 12.96 -2.98 -6.86
CA SER A 160 14.25 -2.51 -7.38
C SER A 160 14.41 -1.00 -7.21
N LEU A 161 13.35 -0.24 -7.44
CA LEU A 161 13.35 1.21 -7.19
C LEU A 161 13.60 1.54 -5.70
N CYS A 162 13.07 0.74 -4.78
CA CYS A 162 13.36 0.91 -3.35
C CYS A 162 14.85 0.67 -3.06
N LEU A 163 15.45 -0.37 -3.65
CA LEU A 163 16.88 -0.67 -3.53
C LEU A 163 17.76 0.45 -4.08
N GLU A 164 17.41 1.00 -5.25
CA GLU A 164 18.11 2.16 -5.84
C GLU A 164 18.07 3.37 -4.91
N LYS A 165 16.89 3.72 -4.36
CA LYS A 165 16.74 4.82 -3.41
C LYS A 165 17.61 4.65 -2.17
N VAL A 166 17.62 3.45 -1.56
CA VAL A 166 18.38 3.23 -0.32
C VAL A 166 19.88 3.12 -0.57
N SER A 167 20.31 2.71 -1.77
CA SER A 167 21.74 2.67 -2.13
C SER A 167 22.40 4.05 -2.07
N LEU A 168 21.64 5.11 -2.35
CA LEU A 168 22.08 6.51 -2.26
C LEU A 168 22.36 6.97 -0.82
N LEU A 169 21.86 6.23 0.18
CA LEU A 169 22.10 6.53 1.59
C LEU A 169 23.48 6.06 2.06
N HIS A 170 24.17 5.20 1.29
CA HIS A 170 25.44 4.57 1.68
C HIS A 170 25.42 3.95 3.08
N HIS A 171 24.25 3.42 3.46
CA HIS A 171 24.02 2.84 4.78
C HIS A 171 24.77 1.52 4.94
N GLN A 172 25.39 1.31 6.11
CA GLN A 172 26.18 0.11 6.37
C GLN A 172 25.26 -1.09 6.68
N PRO A 173 25.49 -2.27 6.09
CA PRO A 173 24.66 -3.44 6.36
C PRO A 173 24.58 -3.75 7.86
N PHE A 174 23.36 -3.98 8.35
CA PHE A 174 23.14 -4.38 9.73
C PHE A 174 23.74 -5.76 10.00
N ARG A 175 24.20 -5.95 11.25
CA ARG A 175 24.74 -7.23 11.72
C ARG A 175 23.79 -7.86 12.71
N PHE A 176 23.54 -9.15 12.51
CA PHE A 176 22.59 -9.91 13.32
C PHE A 176 23.27 -11.04 14.07
N GLN A 177 22.77 -11.31 15.28
CA GLN A 177 23.12 -12.54 15.98
C GLN A 177 22.44 -13.72 15.29
N LYS A 178 23.21 -14.78 15.03
CA LYS A 178 22.70 -15.98 14.33
C LYS A 178 21.82 -16.87 15.22
N LYS A 179 21.92 -16.72 16.54
CA LYS A 179 21.17 -17.51 17.53
C LYS A 179 20.55 -16.57 18.54
N LEU A 180 19.32 -16.87 18.92
CA LEU A 180 18.66 -16.23 20.05
C LEU A 180 19.32 -16.76 21.34
N PRO A 181 19.90 -15.88 22.18
CA PRO A 181 20.42 -16.26 23.49
C PRO A 181 19.37 -16.99 24.35
N ALA A 182 19.83 -17.94 25.15
CA ALA A 182 18.95 -18.68 26.05
C ALA A 182 18.24 -17.73 27.03
N GLY A 183 16.92 -17.86 27.16
CA GLY A 183 16.10 -17.00 28.01
C GLY A 183 15.70 -15.65 27.38
N GLN A 184 16.19 -15.31 26.19
CA GLN A 184 15.72 -14.12 25.48
C GLN A 184 14.39 -14.41 24.76
N ARG A 185 13.46 -13.45 24.83
CA ARG A 185 12.19 -13.48 24.09
C ARG A 185 12.42 -13.16 22.62
N LEU A 186 11.62 -13.78 21.76
CA LEU A 186 11.58 -13.45 20.34
C LEU A 186 10.95 -12.06 20.16
N ARG A 187 11.72 -11.11 19.63
CA ARG A 187 11.21 -9.77 19.28
C ARG A 187 10.56 -9.76 17.90
N ILE A 188 9.27 -9.44 17.84
CA ILE A 188 8.51 -9.30 16.60
C ILE A 188 8.09 -7.85 16.41
N GLY A 189 8.43 -7.28 15.27
CA GLY A 189 8.03 -5.93 14.88
C GLY A 189 6.95 -5.94 13.80
N TYR A 190 5.83 -5.28 14.03
CA TYR A 190 4.77 -5.04 13.05
C TYR A 190 4.91 -3.64 12.47
N VAL A 191 5.15 -3.49 11.17
CA VAL A 191 5.26 -2.18 10.51
C VAL A 191 4.01 -1.93 9.67
N SER A 192 3.31 -0.84 9.95
CA SER A 192 2.09 -0.49 9.24
C SER A 192 1.83 1.03 9.22
N SER A 193 1.33 1.55 8.11
CA SER A 193 0.67 2.88 8.06
C SER A 193 -0.76 2.86 8.59
N ASP A 194 -1.26 1.71 9.00
CA ASP A 194 -2.70 1.45 9.13
C ASP A 194 -3.12 1.15 10.58
N PHE A 195 -2.26 1.48 11.55
CA PHE A 195 -2.63 1.53 12.97
C PHE A 195 -3.47 2.78 13.23
N CYS A 196 -4.70 2.74 12.72
CA CYS A 196 -5.68 3.82 12.66
C CYS A 196 -7.05 3.20 12.30
N ASN A 197 -8.08 4.01 12.03
CA ASN A 197 -9.34 3.51 11.47
C ASN A 197 -9.18 3.05 10.02
N HIS A 198 -8.61 1.86 9.85
CA HIS A 198 -8.31 1.22 8.59
C HIS A 198 -8.60 -0.29 8.67
N PRO A 199 -8.99 -0.96 7.56
CA PRO A 199 -9.25 -2.40 7.54
C PRO A 199 -8.18 -3.24 8.23
N THR A 200 -6.90 -2.93 8.03
CA THR A 200 -5.80 -3.61 8.73
C THR A 200 -6.04 -3.67 10.24
N SER A 201 -6.32 -2.56 10.90
CA SER A 201 -6.62 -2.53 12.34
C SER A 201 -7.94 -3.24 12.67
N HIS A 202 -8.97 -3.12 11.85
CA HIS A 202 -10.24 -3.86 12.04
C HIS A 202 -10.04 -5.39 12.02
N LEU A 203 -8.96 -5.86 11.36
CA LEU A 203 -8.65 -7.28 11.27
C LEU A 203 -7.75 -7.77 12.42
N MET A 204 -6.73 -6.99 12.81
CA MET A 204 -5.65 -7.50 13.66
C MET A 204 -5.38 -6.73 14.96
N GLN A 205 -6.14 -5.69 15.31
CA GLN A 205 -5.84 -4.81 16.46
C GLN A 205 -5.67 -5.55 17.80
N SER A 206 -6.28 -6.73 17.99
CA SER A 206 -6.11 -7.54 19.21
C SER A 206 -4.84 -8.43 19.19
N ILE A 207 -4.23 -8.69 18.03
CA ILE A 207 -3.08 -9.60 17.93
C ILE A 207 -1.88 -9.13 18.76
N PRO A 208 -1.47 -7.84 18.74
CA PRO A 208 -0.37 -7.36 19.57
C PRO A 208 -0.54 -7.69 21.07
N GLY A 209 -1.76 -7.57 21.60
CA GLY A 209 -2.07 -7.87 23.01
C GLY A 209 -2.19 -9.36 23.34
N LEU A 210 -2.40 -10.22 22.34
CA LEU A 210 -2.63 -11.65 22.51
C LEU A 210 -1.37 -12.51 22.40
N HIS A 211 -0.20 -11.92 22.13
CA HIS A 211 1.06 -12.65 22.16
C HIS A 211 1.38 -13.19 23.56
N ASP A 212 1.98 -14.39 23.61
CA ASP A 212 2.52 -14.95 24.84
C ASP A 212 3.76 -14.14 25.28
N ARG A 213 3.55 -13.22 26.22
CA ARG A 213 4.59 -12.32 26.74
C ARG A 213 5.71 -13.04 27.48
N THR A 214 5.61 -14.35 27.74
CA THR A 214 6.76 -15.12 28.26
C THR A 214 7.74 -15.51 27.16
N LYS A 215 7.30 -15.51 25.89
CA LYS A 215 8.08 -15.97 24.73
C LYS A 215 8.35 -14.91 23.69
N VAL A 216 7.42 -13.97 23.49
CA VAL A 216 7.47 -12.99 22.40
C VAL A 216 7.37 -11.59 22.97
N GLU A 217 8.29 -10.70 22.62
CA GLU A 217 8.26 -9.26 22.93
C GLU A 217 7.79 -8.48 21.69
N VAL A 218 6.70 -7.74 21.82
CA VAL A 218 5.97 -7.16 20.67
C VAL A 218 6.28 -5.67 20.47
N PHE A 219 6.62 -5.31 19.23
CA PHE A 219 6.82 -3.95 18.78
C PHE A 219 5.85 -3.60 17.65
N CYS A 220 5.21 -2.44 17.72
CA CYS A 220 4.39 -1.88 16.64
C CYS A 220 5.02 -0.57 16.16
N TYR A 221 5.36 -0.52 14.88
CA TYR A 221 5.97 0.63 14.22
C TYR A 221 4.94 1.28 13.29
N SER A 222 4.42 2.43 13.69
CA SER A 222 3.45 3.16 12.88
C SER A 222 4.14 4.04 11.86
N LEU A 223 3.74 3.94 10.59
CA LEU A 223 4.19 4.83 9.52
C LEU A 223 3.27 6.06 9.37
N ALA A 224 2.15 6.10 10.09
CA ALA A 224 1.16 7.16 10.05
C ALA A 224 0.99 7.84 11.42
N PRO A 225 0.71 9.17 11.43
CA PRO A 225 0.42 9.87 12.66
C PRO A 225 -0.82 9.30 13.35
N ASP A 226 -0.98 9.60 14.63
CA ASP A 226 -2.18 9.26 15.39
C ASP A 226 -3.41 9.96 14.79
N ASP A 227 -4.48 9.19 14.55
CA ASP A 227 -5.75 9.68 14.02
C ASP A 227 -6.81 9.91 15.12
N GLY A 228 -6.44 9.69 16.38
CA GLY A 228 -7.30 9.86 17.55
C GLY A 228 -8.35 8.75 17.73
N THR A 229 -8.25 7.65 16.98
CA THR A 229 -9.27 6.58 17.02
C THR A 229 -8.96 5.51 18.06
N ASN A 230 -10.01 4.82 18.50
CA ASN A 230 -9.87 3.71 19.46
C ASN A 230 -9.02 2.55 18.91
N PHE A 231 -8.95 2.39 17.58
CA PHE A 231 -8.09 1.40 16.92
C PHE A 231 -6.61 1.67 17.21
N ARG A 232 -6.17 2.93 17.02
CA ARG A 232 -4.80 3.36 17.35
C ARG A 232 -4.54 3.23 18.86
N ALA A 233 -5.46 3.73 19.69
CA ALA A 233 -5.33 3.68 21.14
C ALA A 233 -5.20 2.23 21.66
N LYS A 234 -5.99 1.27 21.14
CA LYS A 234 -5.90 -0.14 21.53
C LYS A 234 -4.53 -0.73 21.21
N VAL A 235 -4.02 -0.54 19.99
CA VAL A 235 -2.70 -1.07 19.60
C VAL A 235 -1.59 -0.45 20.44
N VAL A 236 -1.64 0.85 20.72
CA VAL A 236 -0.67 1.55 21.60
C VAL A 236 -0.67 0.96 23.01
N ASN A 237 -1.86 0.68 23.57
CA ASN A 237 -2.00 0.18 24.94
C ASN A 237 -1.66 -1.31 25.08
N GLU A 238 -1.87 -2.10 24.03
CA GLU A 238 -1.73 -3.56 24.09
C GLU A 238 -0.39 -4.08 23.57
N ALA A 239 0.24 -3.35 22.65
CA ALA A 239 1.63 -3.61 22.29
C ALA A 239 2.54 -3.30 23.49
N GLU A 240 3.62 -4.07 23.67
CA GLU A 240 4.60 -3.76 24.71
C GLU A 240 5.41 -2.52 24.36
N HIS A 241 5.66 -2.31 23.06
CA HIS A 241 6.34 -1.14 22.54
C HIS A 241 5.61 -0.60 21.32
N PHE A 242 5.25 0.67 21.35
CA PHE A 242 4.69 1.38 20.21
C PHE A 242 5.61 2.51 19.79
N VAL A 243 6.04 2.53 18.53
CA VAL A 243 6.99 3.49 17.98
C VAL A 243 6.36 4.22 16.80
N ASP A 244 6.27 5.54 16.91
CA ASP A 244 5.80 6.39 15.81
C ASP A 244 6.96 6.73 14.86
N LEU A 245 7.02 6.06 13.71
CA LEU A 245 7.98 6.34 12.64
C LEU A 245 7.50 7.41 11.67
N SER A 246 6.26 7.89 11.77
CA SER A 246 5.73 8.97 10.92
C SER A 246 6.48 10.28 11.17
N GLY A 247 6.97 10.50 12.40
CA GLY A 247 7.87 11.61 12.74
C GLY A 247 9.30 11.45 12.19
N ILE A 248 9.71 10.25 11.78
CA ILE A 248 11.07 9.95 11.30
C ILE A 248 11.06 9.79 9.78
N GLN A 249 11.16 10.91 9.07
CA GLN A 249 11.07 10.95 7.60
C GLN A 249 12.20 10.19 6.89
N CYS A 250 13.43 10.28 7.41
CA CYS A 250 14.58 9.57 6.84
C CYS A 250 14.43 8.05 7.02
N HIS A 251 14.40 7.30 5.91
CA HIS A 251 14.30 5.83 5.94
C HIS A 251 15.47 5.16 6.68
N GLY A 252 16.69 5.68 6.52
CA GLY A 252 17.87 5.19 7.24
C GLY A 252 17.71 5.26 8.76
N LYS A 253 17.31 6.43 9.27
CA LYS A 253 17.06 6.62 10.71
C LYS A 253 15.91 5.75 11.24
N ALA A 254 14.87 5.54 10.44
CA ALA A 254 13.78 4.64 10.80
C ALA A 254 14.26 3.18 10.87
N ALA A 255 15.09 2.73 9.92
CA ALA A 255 15.71 1.41 9.95
C ALA A 255 16.68 1.26 11.14
N ASP A 256 17.48 2.28 11.45
CA ASP A 256 18.37 2.30 12.62
C ASP A 256 17.59 2.14 13.93
N LYS A 257 16.43 2.81 14.05
CA LYS A 257 15.55 2.65 15.21
C LYS A 257 15.10 1.20 15.37
N ILE A 258 14.57 0.59 14.30
CA ILE A 258 14.15 -0.82 14.31
C ILE A 258 15.32 -1.76 14.66
N ALA A 259 16.49 -1.54 14.07
CA ALA A 259 17.67 -2.35 14.34
C ALA A 259 18.15 -2.21 15.80
N SER A 260 18.08 -1.00 16.37
CA SER A 260 18.44 -0.73 17.78
C SER A 260 17.50 -1.42 18.78
N ASP A 261 16.25 -1.66 18.38
CA ASP A 261 15.29 -2.42 19.17
C ASP A 261 15.58 -3.95 19.11
N GLY A 262 16.48 -4.39 18.24
CA GLY A 262 16.90 -5.79 18.13
C GLY A 262 15.79 -6.71 17.62
N ILE A 263 14.99 -6.25 16.67
CA ILE A 263 13.90 -7.03 16.07
C ILE A 263 14.44 -8.26 15.36
N HIS A 264 13.86 -9.42 15.65
CA HIS A 264 14.23 -10.69 15.02
C HIS A 264 13.39 -10.98 13.78
N ILE A 265 12.08 -10.72 13.87
CA ILE A 265 11.13 -10.88 12.76
C ILE A 265 10.42 -9.55 12.54
N LEU A 266 10.59 -8.96 11.36
CA LEU A 266 9.93 -7.72 10.98
C LEU A 266 8.85 -8.00 9.94
N LEU A 267 7.62 -7.66 10.27
CA LEU A 267 6.43 -7.93 9.46
C LEU A 267 6.01 -6.68 8.70
N ASN A 268 5.96 -6.81 7.38
CA ASN A 268 5.45 -5.80 6.46
C ASN A 268 3.95 -6.00 6.26
N MET A 269 3.15 -5.03 6.71
CA MET A 269 1.70 -5.06 6.61
C MET A 269 1.15 -4.09 5.55
N ASN A 270 2.01 -3.56 4.68
CA ASN A 270 1.63 -2.57 3.67
C ASN A 270 1.78 -3.08 2.25
N GLY A 271 2.91 -3.73 1.93
CA GLY A 271 3.29 -3.98 0.55
C GLY A 271 3.28 -2.71 -0.29
N TYR A 272 2.52 -2.68 -1.39
CA TYR A 272 2.45 -1.53 -2.30
C TYR A 272 1.14 -0.74 -2.15
N THR A 273 0.80 -0.38 -0.91
CA THR A 273 -0.36 0.46 -0.56
C THR A 273 0.06 1.88 -0.17
N LYS A 274 -0.93 2.76 0.04
CA LYS A 274 -0.72 4.14 0.48
C LYS A 274 0.01 4.15 1.83
N GLY A 275 1.03 5.01 1.98
CA GLY A 275 1.79 5.14 3.23
C GLY A 275 2.92 4.12 3.42
N ALA A 276 3.06 3.14 2.52
CA ALA A 276 4.14 2.16 2.59
C ALA A 276 5.53 2.81 2.50
N ARG A 277 6.47 2.32 3.31
CA ARG A 277 7.89 2.73 3.30
C ARG A 277 8.80 1.51 3.14
N ASN A 278 8.68 0.83 2.00
CA ASN A 278 9.43 -0.40 1.71
C ASN A 278 10.95 -0.20 1.67
N GLU A 279 11.42 1.05 1.54
CA GLU A 279 12.81 1.44 1.72
C GLU A 279 13.37 1.02 3.10
N ILE A 280 12.53 1.03 4.16
CA ILE A 280 12.93 0.56 5.49
C ILE A 280 13.29 -0.93 5.43
N PHE A 281 12.48 -1.74 4.76
CA PHE A 281 12.73 -3.17 4.61
C PHE A 281 13.86 -3.48 3.63
N ALA A 282 14.07 -2.63 2.62
CA ALA A 282 15.18 -2.76 1.68
C ALA A 282 16.55 -2.58 2.37
N LEU A 283 16.61 -1.79 3.44
CA LEU A 283 17.79 -1.65 4.30
C LEU A 283 18.05 -2.88 5.20
N LYS A 284 17.11 -3.84 5.25
CA LYS A 284 17.14 -5.05 6.07
C LYS A 284 17.55 -4.80 7.53
N PRO A 285 16.77 -4.07 8.35
CA PRO A 285 17.06 -3.85 9.78
C PRO A 285 16.74 -5.05 10.70
N ALA A 286 16.16 -6.13 10.16
CA ALA A 286 15.94 -7.39 10.88
C ALA A 286 16.45 -8.59 10.06
N PRO A 287 16.88 -9.68 10.71
CA PRO A 287 17.43 -10.85 10.03
C PRO A 287 16.37 -11.65 9.27
N ILE A 288 15.10 -11.61 9.72
CA ILE A 288 13.96 -12.22 9.05
C ILE A 288 12.93 -11.13 8.79
N GLN A 289 12.48 -11.02 7.55
CA GLN A 289 11.41 -10.11 7.18
C GLN A 289 10.33 -10.85 6.40
N ALA A 290 9.07 -10.61 6.74
CA ALA A 290 7.95 -11.30 6.11
C ALA A 290 6.79 -10.37 5.76
N MET A 291 6.13 -10.68 4.64
CA MET A 291 4.86 -10.08 4.23
C MET A 291 3.73 -10.72 5.02
N TRP A 292 2.79 -9.91 5.54
CA TRP A 292 1.61 -10.44 6.22
C TRP A 292 0.39 -9.50 6.14
N LEU A 293 -0.76 -10.11 5.84
CA LEU A 293 -2.12 -9.56 5.94
C LEU A 293 -2.44 -8.38 5.02
N GLY A 294 -1.80 -7.22 5.18
CA GLY A 294 -2.28 -5.97 4.60
C GLY A 294 -2.05 -5.79 3.09
N TYR A 295 -1.25 -6.65 2.45
CA TYR A 295 -1.08 -6.65 1.00
C TYR A 295 -1.36 -8.03 0.39
N PRO A 296 -2.36 -8.16 -0.51
CA PRO A 296 -2.79 -9.44 -1.05
C PRO A 296 -1.95 -9.87 -2.27
N GLY A 297 -0.62 -9.92 -2.13
CA GLY A 297 0.25 -10.33 -3.23
C GLY A 297 1.74 -10.40 -2.87
N THR A 298 2.53 -10.85 -3.84
CA THR A 298 4.00 -10.87 -3.75
C THR A 298 4.57 -9.45 -3.67
N SER A 299 5.57 -9.24 -2.81
CA SER A 299 6.39 -8.01 -2.84
C SER A 299 7.28 -7.97 -4.09
N GLY A 300 7.57 -9.09 -4.72
CA GLY A 300 8.53 -9.19 -5.83
C GLY A 300 9.97 -8.86 -5.41
N SER A 301 10.24 -8.67 -4.13
CA SER A 301 11.51 -8.15 -3.62
C SER A 301 12.51 -9.25 -3.25
N THR A 302 13.79 -8.90 -3.21
CA THR A 302 14.85 -9.76 -2.68
C THR A 302 15.08 -9.58 -1.18
N PHE A 303 14.45 -8.57 -0.57
CA PHE A 303 14.61 -8.23 0.83
C PHE A 303 13.49 -8.78 1.73
N MET A 304 12.38 -9.27 1.17
CA MET A 304 11.38 -10.08 1.87
C MET A 304 11.73 -11.56 1.81
N ASP A 305 11.88 -12.19 2.96
CA ASP A 305 12.28 -13.59 3.04
C ASP A 305 11.06 -14.53 2.94
N TYR A 306 9.93 -14.14 3.56
CA TYR A 306 8.71 -14.96 3.64
C TYR A 306 7.43 -14.18 3.31
N ILE A 307 6.39 -14.91 2.91
CA ILE A 307 5.01 -14.44 2.91
C ILE A 307 4.18 -15.37 3.79
N ILE A 308 3.56 -14.81 4.83
CA ILE A 308 2.65 -15.56 5.70
C ILE A 308 1.33 -15.72 4.97
N THR A 309 1.00 -16.96 4.63
CA THR A 309 -0.15 -17.34 3.80
C THR A 309 -0.74 -18.67 4.30
N ASP A 310 -1.58 -19.33 3.50
CA ASP A 310 -2.09 -20.66 3.78
C ASP A 310 -2.19 -21.52 2.51
N MET A 311 -2.47 -22.81 2.69
CA MET A 311 -2.47 -23.80 1.61
C MET A 311 -3.61 -23.60 0.60
N VAL A 312 -4.71 -22.96 1.00
CA VAL A 312 -5.87 -22.69 0.12
C VAL A 312 -5.59 -21.43 -0.71
N THR A 313 -5.14 -20.37 -0.05
CA THR A 313 -4.82 -19.08 -0.66
C THR A 313 -3.61 -19.16 -1.59
N SER A 314 -2.59 -19.94 -1.22
CA SER A 314 -1.33 -20.03 -1.96
C SER A 314 -0.87 -21.49 -2.06
N PRO A 315 -1.50 -22.32 -2.91
CA PRO A 315 -1.13 -23.72 -3.04
C PRO A 315 0.27 -23.89 -3.63
N MET A 316 0.97 -24.95 -3.20
CA MET A 316 2.42 -25.10 -3.47
C MET A 316 2.76 -25.15 -4.97
N HIS A 317 1.87 -25.68 -5.82
CA HIS A 317 2.07 -25.73 -7.27
C HIS A 317 2.09 -24.35 -7.93
N LEU A 318 1.53 -23.32 -7.28
CA LEU A 318 1.59 -21.92 -7.71
C LEU A 318 2.66 -21.11 -6.96
N SER A 319 3.53 -21.73 -6.16
CA SER A 319 4.58 -21.03 -5.40
C SER A 319 5.48 -20.14 -6.27
N HIS A 320 5.68 -20.48 -7.54
CA HIS A 320 6.47 -19.72 -8.51
C HIS A 320 6.01 -18.27 -8.71
N GLN A 321 4.73 -17.96 -8.44
CA GLN A 321 4.19 -16.59 -8.56
C GLN A 321 4.68 -15.64 -7.45
N TYR A 322 5.26 -16.17 -6.38
CA TYR A 322 5.79 -15.39 -5.25
C TYR A 322 7.31 -15.28 -5.36
N SER A 323 7.88 -14.16 -4.89
CA SER A 323 9.34 -14.03 -4.70
C SER A 323 9.79 -14.66 -3.38
N GLU A 324 8.92 -14.58 -2.39
CA GLU A 324 9.12 -15.00 -1.02
C GLU A 324 8.89 -16.49 -0.86
N LYS A 325 9.45 -17.07 0.20
CA LYS A 325 9.10 -18.42 0.62
C LYS A 325 7.72 -18.42 1.30
N LEU A 326 6.91 -19.43 1.00
CA LEU A 326 5.59 -19.57 1.62
C LEU A 326 5.74 -20.03 3.07
N ALA A 327 5.18 -19.27 4.01
CA ALA A 327 5.07 -19.63 5.42
C ALA A 327 3.59 -19.88 5.74
N TYR A 328 3.20 -21.15 5.85
CA TYR A 328 1.79 -21.51 6.02
C TYR A 328 1.31 -21.39 7.47
N MET A 329 0.21 -20.67 7.64
CA MET A 329 -0.66 -20.82 8.80
C MET A 329 -1.45 -22.14 8.68
N PRO A 330 -1.76 -22.82 9.80
CA PRO A 330 -2.41 -24.14 9.76
C PRO A 330 -3.83 -24.15 9.15
N LYS A 331 -4.55 -23.03 9.21
CA LYS A 331 -5.90 -22.88 8.67
C LYS A 331 -5.89 -21.84 7.55
N THR A 332 -6.20 -20.59 7.87
CA THR A 332 -6.07 -19.46 6.96
C THR A 332 -5.12 -18.41 7.54
N PHE A 333 -4.45 -17.66 6.68
CA PHE A 333 -3.69 -16.48 7.09
C PHE A 333 -4.58 -15.30 7.46
N PHE A 334 -5.82 -15.30 6.96
CA PHE A 334 -6.78 -14.23 7.17
C PHE A 334 -7.38 -14.30 8.58
N ILE A 335 -7.61 -13.15 9.17
CA ILE A 335 -8.14 -13.01 10.52
C ILE A 335 -9.06 -11.80 10.56
N GLY A 336 -9.95 -11.73 11.55
CA GLY A 336 -10.77 -10.54 11.78
C GLY A 336 -11.10 -10.36 13.25
N ASP A 337 -11.14 -9.12 13.71
CA ASP A 337 -11.42 -8.76 15.10
C ASP A 337 -12.94 -8.69 15.41
N HIS A 338 -13.78 -9.26 14.53
CA HIS A 338 -15.23 -9.21 14.62
C HIS A 338 -15.78 -9.72 15.96
N GLN A 339 -15.12 -10.73 16.54
CA GLN A 339 -15.52 -11.30 17.82
C GLN A 339 -15.41 -10.29 18.98
N GLN A 340 -14.43 -9.38 18.91
CA GLN A 340 -14.14 -8.32 19.87
C GLN A 340 -14.90 -7.02 19.51
N MET A 341 -14.97 -6.67 18.22
CA MET A 341 -15.62 -5.45 17.74
C MET A 341 -17.15 -5.52 17.76
N PHE A 342 -17.71 -6.69 17.44
CA PHE A 342 -19.15 -6.86 17.24
C PHE A 342 -19.76 -7.98 18.10
N PRO A 343 -19.50 -8.03 19.42
CA PRO A 343 -20.05 -9.08 20.28
C PRO A 343 -21.57 -9.06 20.33
N HIS A 344 -22.19 -7.90 20.11
CA HIS A 344 -23.64 -7.72 20.04
C HIS A 344 -24.28 -8.42 18.83
N LEU A 345 -23.52 -8.72 17.78
CA LEU A 345 -24.02 -9.46 16.61
C LEU A 345 -24.03 -10.99 16.82
N ARG A 346 -23.56 -11.50 17.96
CA ARG A 346 -23.61 -12.94 18.28
C ARG A 346 -25.03 -13.43 18.54
N ASN A 347 -25.90 -12.57 19.03
CA ASN A 347 -27.30 -12.86 19.32
C ASN A 347 -28.17 -11.90 18.52
N ARG A 348 -29.27 -12.40 17.94
CA ARG A 348 -30.30 -11.54 17.35
C ARG A 348 -31.69 -12.04 17.73
N VAL A 349 -32.64 -11.12 17.75
CA VAL A 349 -34.06 -11.42 17.93
C VAL A 349 -34.76 -11.08 16.63
N ILE A 350 -35.50 -12.03 16.07
CA ILE A 350 -36.41 -11.80 14.95
C ILE A 350 -37.79 -11.55 15.56
N LEU A 351 -38.36 -10.38 15.28
CA LEU A 351 -39.73 -10.05 15.70
C LEU A 351 -40.67 -10.36 14.54
N GLU A 352 -41.69 -11.17 14.83
CA GLU A 352 -42.80 -11.43 13.91
C GLU A 352 -44.10 -10.89 14.53
N SER A 353 -45.01 -10.39 13.69
CA SER A 353 -46.34 -10.05 14.16
C SER A 353 -47.13 -11.34 14.44
N ALA A 354 -48.06 -11.28 15.40
CA ALA A 354 -48.94 -12.42 15.69
C ALA A 354 -49.80 -12.81 14.46
N GLU A 355 -50.10 -11.84 13.60
CA GLU A 355 -50.83 -12.01 12.34
C GLU A 355 -50.00 -12.78 11.31
N ASP A 356 -48.71 -12.46 11.17
CA ASP A 356 -47.80 -13.16 10.25
C ASP A 356 -47.52 -14.60 10.70
N ALA A 357 -47.34 -14.81 12.01
CA ALA A 357 -47.15 -16.13 12.60
C ALA A 357 -48.38 -17.03 12.43
N SER A 358 -49.59 -16.47 12.61
CA SER A 358 -50.85 -17.21 12.45
C SER A 358 -51.23 -17.45 10.97
N ALA A 359 -50.82 -16.57 10.05
CA ALA A 359 -51.00 -16.73 8.61
C ALA A 359 -49.96 -17.65 7.93
N GLY A 360 -49.05 -18.25 8.71
CA GLY A 360 -47.96 -19.11 8.19
C GLY A 360 -46.89 -18.34 7.39
N ARG A 361 -46.89 -17.00 7.44
CA ARG A 361 -45.91 -16.13 6.78
C ARG A 361 -44.76 -15.87 7.73
N ARG A 362 -43.97 -16.90 8.04
CA ARG A 362 -42.76 -16.73 8.85
C ARG A 362 -41.79 -15.81 8.13
N VAL A 363 -41.17 -14.90 8.87
CA VAL A 363 -40.06 -14.10 8.38
C VAL A 363 -38.91 -15.07 8.15
N VAL A 364 -38.57 -15.26 6.88
CA VAL A 364 -37.51 -16.19 6.51
C VAL A 364 -36.18 -15.63 6.96
N ASP A 365 -35.50 -16.41 7.80
CA ASP A 365 -34.12 -16.15 8.17
C ASP A 365 -33.21 -16.40 6.97
N ASN A 366 -32.92 -15.36 6.20
CA ASN A 366 -32.13 -15.43 4.97
C ASN A 366 -30.60 -15.48 5.20
N SER A 367 -30.11 -15.77 6.41
CA SER A 367 -28.64 -15.79 6.62
C SER A 367 -28.01 -17.18 6.46
N ILE A 368 -27.29 -17.34 5.35
CA ILE A 368 -26.13 -18.23 5.24
C ILE A 368 -24.88 -17.36 5.43
N VAL A 369 -24.15 -17.58 6.53
CA VAL A 369 -22.70 -17.90 6.52
C VAL A 369 -22.47 -18.79 7.75
N SER A 370 -22.50 -20.10 7.57
CA SER A 370 -22.00 -21.01 8.60
C SER A 370 -20.47 -20.89 8.63
N ALA A 371 -19.96 -20.12 9.59
CA ALA A 371 -18.58 -20.27 10.03
C ALA A 371 -18.52 -21.50 10.96
N VAL A 372 -18.33 -22.68 10.33
CA VAL A 372 -17.70 -23.90 10.86
C VAL A 372 -18.20 -24.50 12.19
N GLY A 373 -18.76 -25.71 12.10
CA GLY A 373 -18.50 -26.83 13.03
C GLY A 373 -18.30 -28.07 12.14
N HIS A 374 -17.15 -28.73 12.11
CA HIS A 374 -16.56 -29.55 13.17
C HIS A 374 -15.04 -29.44 13.27
#